data_AF-A0A9Q8Z034-F1
#
_entry.id   AF-A0A9Q8Z034-F1
#
_cell.length_a   1.000
_cell.length_b   1.000
_cell.length_c   1.000
_cell.angle_alpha   90.00
_cell.angle_beta   90.00
_cell.angle_gamma   90.00
#
_symmetry.space_group_name_H-M   'P 1'
#
loop_
_entity.id
_entity.type
_entity.pdbx_description
1 polymer ?
#
loop_
_entity_poly.entity_id
_entity_poly.type
_entity_poly.pdbx_seq_one_letter_code
_entity_poly.pdbx_strand_id
1 'polypeptide(L)'
;MGSNPFSGYRDITPAMVANDPALQSKARTWIRRELRVFSFLQTSPVGSSSSDSVATSTNAEFLLSYIVSILKMVDLKASHGHAENLVTEFLGRENSRLFLHELNAWLRSPYFKVEDWDQAVEYMEDLETE
;
A
#
# COMPACT_ATOMS: atom_id res chain seq x y z
N MET A 1 -5.69 6.10 27.38
CA MET A 1 -5.21 5.98 25.99
C MET A 1 -5.85 4.72 25.42
N GLY A 2 -6.83 4.90 24.54
CA GLY A 2 -7.86 3.92 24.23
C GLY A 2 -7.37 2.72 23.43
N SER A 3 -7.17 1.60 24.12
CA SER A 3 -7.17 0.26 23.53
C SER A 3 -8.62 -0.25 23.56
N ASN A 4 -9.37 -0.06 22.46
CA ASN A 4 -10.63 -0.77 22.28
C ASN A 4 -10.31 -2.28 22.12
N PRO A 5 -10.94 -3.21 22.87
CA PRO A 5 -10.69 -4.66 22.81
C PRO A 5 -10.98 -5.32 21.45
N PHE A 6 -11.63 -4.62 20.50
CA PHE A 6 -11.72 -5.01 19.07
C PHE A 6 -10.44 -4.72 18.26
N SER A 7 -9.52 -3.95 18.84
CA SER A 7 -8.24 -3.42 18.32
C SER A 7 -7.55 -4.32 17.31
N GLY A 8 -6.70 -5.25 17.74
CA GLY A 8 -5.79 -6.01 16.87
C GLY A 8 -4.79 -5.18 16.06
N TYR A 9 -5.10 -3.90 15.81
CA TYR A 9 -4.33 -2.96 15.03
C TYR A 9 -3.18 -2.43 15.88
N ARG A 10 -1.96 -2.70 15.44
CA ARG A 10 -0.74 -2.17 16.06
C ARG A 10 -0.30 -0.89 15.37
N ASP A 11 0.48 -0.04 16.03
CA ASP A 11 1.19 1.02 15.31
C ASP A 11 2.40 0.45 14.56
N ILE A 12 2.66 0.97 13.37
CA ILE A 12 3.76 0.53 12.50
C ILE A 12 4.77 1.67 12.40
N THR A 13 6.04 1.35 12.64
CA THR A 13 7.16 2.30 12.48
C THR A 13 8.09 1.85 11.37
N PRO A 14 8.89 2.76 10.78
CA PRO A 14 9.82 2.40 9.71
C PRO A 14 10.83 1.33 10.13
N ALA A 15 11.32 1.41 11.37
CA ALA A 15 12.23 0.44 11.94
C ALA A 15 11.60 -0.97 12.05
N MET A 16 10.31 -1.07 12.36
CA MET A 16 9.61 -2.36 12.37
C MET A 16 9.56 -2.95 10.96
N VAL A 17 9.19 -2.16 9.96
CA VAL A 17 9.15 -2.62 8.55
C VAL A 17 10.55 -3.03 8.08
N ALA A 18 11.59 -2.27 8.43
CA ALA A 18 12.96 -2.57 8.06
C ALA A 18 13.45 -3.92 8.60
N ASN A 19 13.02 -4.30 9.82
CA ASN A 19 13.53 -5.48 10.53
C ASN A 19 12.59 -6.70 10.48
N ASP A 20 11.36 -6.57 9.97
CA ASP A 20 10.37 -7.65 9.91
C ASP A 20 10.10 -8.07 8.45
N PRO A 21 10.71 -9.18 7.96
CA PRO A 21 10.48 -9.68 6.61
C PRO A 21 9.03 -10.07 6.34
N ALA A 22 8.29 -10.53 7.36
CA ALA A 22 6.89 -10.90 7.22
C ALA A 22 6.03 -9.65 6.98
N LEU A 23 6.32 -8.56 7.70
CA LEU A 23 5.66 -7.27 7.47
C LEU A 23 5.97 -6.69 6.08
N GLN A 24 7.21 -6.83 5.60
CA GLN A 24 7.55 -6.44 4.23
C GLN A 24 6.83 -7.30 3.18
N SER A 25 6.69 -8.61 3.42
CA SER A 25 5.94 -9.51 2.54
C SER A 25 4.45 -9.12 2.51
N LYS A 26 3.87 -8.87 3.70
CA LYS A 26 2.50 -8.37 3.86
C LYS A 26 2.27 -7.06 3.09
N ALA A 27 3.20 -6.11 3.17
CA ALA A 27 3.16 -4.87 2.39
C ALA A 27 3.15 -5.16 0.88
N ARG A 28 4.10 -5.98 0.41
CA ARG A 28 4.24 -6.30 -1.02
C ARG A 28 2.99 -6.96 -1.60
N THR A 29 2.38 -7.90 -0.87
CA THR A 29 1.16 -8.59 -1.33
C THR A 29 0.04 -7.60 -1.65
N TRP A 30 -0.23 -6.68 -0.74
CA TRP A 30 -1.27 -5.67 -0.92
C TRP A 30 -0.90 -4.66 -2.01
N ILE A 31 0.33 -4.12 -1.99
CA ILE A 31 0.81 -3.16 -2.99
C ILE A 31 0.69 -3.74 -4.41
N ARG A 32 1.06 -5.01 -4.64
CA ARG A 32 0.92 -5.64 -5.97
C ARG A 32 -0.51 -5.67 -6.47
N ARG A 33 -1.47 -5.97 -5.60
CA ARG A 33 -2.89 -5.99 -5.96
C ARG A 33 -3.34 -4.59 -6.33
N GLU A 34 -3.10 -3.61 -5.47
CA GLU A 34 -3.58 -2.24 -5.67
C GLU A 34 -2.93 -1.55 -6.88
N LEU A 35 -1.63 -1.81 -7.15
CA LEU A 35 -0.98 -1.25 -8.32
C LEU A 35 -1.57 -1.73 -9.66
N ARG A 36 -2.37 -2.81 -9.67
CA ARG A 36 -3.09 -3.27 -10.88
C ARG A 36 -4.27 -2.37 -11.24
N VAL A 37 -4.81 -1.59 -10.31
CA VAL A 37 -5.90 -0.63 -10.56
C VAL A 37 -5.44 0.51 -11.46
N PHE A 38 -4.16 0.88 -11.38
CA PHE A 38 -3.54 1.92 -12.20
C PHE A 38 -3.14 1.36 -13.56
N SER A 39 -4.08 1.35 -14.51
CA SER A 39 -3.86 0.83 -15.87
C SER A 39 -2.65 1.46 -16.58
N PHE A 40 -2.33 2.73 -16.30
CA PHE A 40 -1.15 3.41 -16.88
C PHE A 40 0.19 2.82 -16.41
N LEU A 41 0.25 2.15 -15.25
CA LEU A 41 1.42 1.39 -14.83
C LEU A 41 1.57 0.10 -15.65
N GLN A 42 0.47 -0.34 -16.29
CA GLN A 42 0.39 -1.55 -17.10
C GLN A 42 0.49 -1.28 -18.60
N THR A 43 0.64 -0.03 -19.04
CA THR A 43 0.75 0.29 -20.47
C THR A 43 2.22 0.39 -20.90
N SER A 44 2.62 -0.47 -21.85
CA SER A 44 3.90 -0.33 -22.55
C SER A 44 3.83 0.86 -23.52
N PRO A 45 4.94 1.59 -23.77
CA PRO A 45 4.96 2.65 -24.78
C PRO A 45 4.49 2.09 -26.13
N VAL A 46 3.57 2.80 -26.78
CA VAL A 46 3.03 2.44 -28.11
C VAL A 46 4.20 2.29 -29.10
N GLY A 47 4.51 1.04 -29.50
CA GLY A 47 5.58 0.73 -30.45
C GLY A 47 6.43 -0.51 -30.12
N SER A 48 6.31 -1.07 -28.92
CA SER A 48 7.00 -2.32 -28.56
C SER A 48 6.23 -3.54 -29.11
N SER A 49 6.94 -4.40 -29.85
CA SER A 49 6.37 -5.60 -30.47
C SER A 49 6.58 -6.82 -29.57
N SER A 50 5.49 -7.50 -29.20
CA SER A 50 5.42 -8.93 -28.86
C SER A 50 6.20 -9.48 -27.63
N SER A 51 6.69 -8.63 -26.72
CA SER A 51 7.36 -9.08 -25.47
C SER A 51 6.88 -8.32 -24.20
N ASP A 52 5.73 -7.67 -24.28
CA ASP A 52 5.31 -6.54 -23.40
C ASP A 52 4.71 -6.89 -22.03
N SER A 53 4.58 -8.17 -21.66
CA SER A 53 4.21 -8.51 -20.28
C SER A 53 5.33 -8.18 -19.28
N VAL A 54 6.58 -8.21 -19.74
CA VAL A 54 7.74 -7.95 -18.87
C VAL A 54 7.88 -6.46 -18.56
N ALA A 55 7.74 -5.56 -19.54
CA ALA A 55 7.91 -4.12 -19.34
C ALA A 55 6.85 -3.49 -18.42
N THR A 56 5.61 -3.97 -18.53
CA THR A 56 4.46 -3.50 -17.72
C THR A 56 4.56 -3.96 -16.28
N SER A 57 4.99 -5.22 -16.06
CA SER A 57 5.39 -5.68 -14.73
C SER A 57 6.57 -4.87 -14.15
N THR A 58 7.45 -4.31 -14.99
CA THR A 58 8.66 -3.61 -14.53
C THR A 58 8.35 -2.28 -13.86
N ASN A 59 7.43 -1.46 -14.40
CA ASN A 59 7.06 -0.18 -13.79
C ASN A 59 6.35 -0.37 -12.44
N ALA A 60 5.41 -1.32 -12.39
CA ALA A 60 4.70 -1.66 -11.15
C ALA A 60 5.63 -2.28 -10.10
N GLU A 61 6.54 -3.19 -10.48
CA GLU A 61 7.51 -3.79 -9.55
C GLU A 61 8.58 -2.78 -9.09
N PHE A 62 8.96 -1.82 -9.94
CA PHE A 62 9.79 -0.68 -9.54
C PHE A 62 9.07 0.14 -8.46
N LEU A 63 7.83 0.57 -8.73
CA LEU A 63 7.07 1.40 -7.79
C LEU A 63 6.78 0.63 -6.49
N LEU A 64 6.49 -0.67 -6.56
CA LEU A 64 6.38 -1.53 -5.39
C LEU A 64 7.67 -1.51 -4.55
N SER A 65 8.82 -1.70 -5.19
CA SER A 65 10.11 -1.73 -4.50
C SER A 65 10.44 -0.37 -3.89
N TYR A 66 10.07 0.71 -4.58
CA TYR A 66 10.20 2.08 -4.11
C TYR A 66 9.31 2.35 -2.88
N ILE A 67 8.02 2.01 -2.93
CA ILE A 67 7.09 2.18 -1.80
C ILE A 67 7.56 1.36 -0.58
N VAL A 68 7.98 0.12 -0.77
CA VAL A 68 8.54 -0.69 0.33
C VAL A 68 9.80 -0.04 0.93
N SER A 69 10.62 0.62 0.11
CA SER A 69 11.77 1.37 0.60
C SER A 69 11.36 2.61 1.40
N ILE A 70 10.33 3.34 0.96
CA ILE A 70 9.72 4.45 1.72
C ILE A 70 9.24 3.94 3.08
N LEU A 71 8.50 2.83 3.14
CA LEU A 71 8.02 2.25 4.40
C LEU A 71 9.14 1.95 5.40
N LYS A 72 10.35 1.63 4.92
CA LYS A 72 11.50 1.32 5.77
C LYS A 72 12.22 2.57 6.30
N MET A 73 11.99 3.73 5.70
CA MET A 73 12.76 4.96 5.96
C MET A 73 11.90 6.12 6.47
N VAL A 74 10.63 6.16 6.09
CA VAL A 74 9.73 7.29 6.32
C VAL A 74 8.51 6.81 7.10
N ASP A 75 8.20 7.52 8.19
CA ASP A 75 6.97 7.27 8.95
C ASP A 75 5.76 7.80 8.17
N LEU A 76 4.83 6.90 7.82
CA LEU A 76 3.60 7.25 7.10
C LEU A 76 2.68 8.18 7.90
N LYS A 77 2.78 8.18 9.23
CA LYS A 77 1.97 9.03 10.11
C LYS A 77 2.61 10.40 10.34
N ALA A 78 3.80 10.65 9.79
CA ALA A 78 4.49 11.91 9.99
C ALA A 78 3.72 13.07 9.35
N SER A 79 3.47 14.11 10.13
CA SER A 79 2.61 15.26 9.77
C SER A 79 3.12 16.10 8.60
N HIS A 80 4.34 15.86 8.13
CA HIS A 80 4.97 16.62 7.06
C HIS A 80 4.69 16.06 5.65
N GLY A 81 3.92 14.97 5.53
CA GLY A 81 3.43 14.46 4.23
C GLY A 81 4.53 14.01 3.27
N HIS A 82 5.73 13.70 3.74
CA HIS A 82 6.86 13.36 2.85
C HIS A 82 6.61 12.07 2.07
N ALA A 83 6.09 11.03 2.72
CA ALA A 83 5.74 9.78 2.03
C ALA A 83 4.72 10.04 0.90
N GLU A 84 3.69 10.87 1.15
CA GLU A 84 2.71 11.26 0.13
C GLU A 84 3.37 11.99 -1.03
N ASN A 85 4.24 12.97 -0.75
CA ASN A 85 4.93 13.73 -1.80
C ASN A 85 5.80 12.83 -2.69
N LEU A 86 6.49 11.83 -2.13
CA LEU A 86 7.32 10.89 -2.89
C LEU A 86 6.50 10.00 -3.82
N VAL A 87 5.29 9.58 -3.42
CA VAL A 87 4.42 8.73 -4.22
C VAL A 87 3.58 9.53 -5.22
N THR A 88 3.32 10.81 -4.92
CA THR A 88 2.51 11.73 -5.76
C THR A 88 3.03 11.85 -7.18
N GLU A 89 4.35 11.77 -7.38
CA GLU A 89 4.96 11.82 -8.72
C GLU A 89 4.53 10.66 -9.62
N PHE A 90 4.07 9.54 -9.04
CA PHE A 90 3.68 8.33 -9.78
C PHE A 90 2.16 8.14 -9.84
N LEU A 91 1.45 8.37 -8.73
CA LEU A 91 0.02 8.07 -8.64
C LEU A 91 -0.86 9.33 -8.73
N GLY A 92 -0.27 10.52 -8.61
CA GLY A 92 -1.01 11.76 -8.37
C GLY A 92 -1.38 11.94 -6.89
N ARG A 93 -1.72 13.17 -6.50
CA ARG A 93 -1.89 13.57 -5.09
C ARG A 93 -3.00 12.80 -4.38
N GLU A 94 -4.22 12.86 -4.92
CA GLU A 94 -5.40 12.24 -4.29
C GLU A 94 -5.23 10.73 -4.14
N ASN A 95 -4.78 10.06 -5.21
CA ASN A 95 -4.52 8.62 -5.19
C ASN A 95 -3.41 8.27 -4.19
N SER A 96 -2.33 9.06 -4.10
CA SER A 96 -1.23 8.79 -3.16
C SER A 96 -1.67 8.89 -1.72
N ARG A 97 -2.48 9.90 -1.39
CA ARG A 97 -3.03 10.09 -0.05
C ARG A 97 -3.89 8.91 0.36
N LEU A 98 -4.85 8.52 -0.48
CA LEU A 98 -5.73 7.38 -0.21
C LEU A 98 -4.94 6.08 -0.14
N PHE A 99 -4.08 5.82 -1.13
CA PHE A 99 -3.26 4.61 -1.19
C PHE A 99 -2.40 4.43 0.06
N LEU A 100 -1.73 5.47 0.53
CA LEU A 100 -0.89 5.39 1.74
C LEU A 100 -1.72 5.27 3.02
N HIS A 101 -2.93 5.85 3.03
CA HIS A 101 -3.87 5.68 4.14
C HIS A 101 -4.28 4.22 4.28
N GLU A 102 -4.74 3.61 3.20
CA GLU A 102 -5.16 2.20 3.16
C GLU A 102 -4.00 1.25 3.42
N LEU A 103 -2.82 1.52 2.83
CA LEU A 103 -1.61 0.74 3.10
C LEU A 103 -1.28 0.75 4.59
N ASN A 104 -1.37 1.92 5.24
CA ASN A 104 -1.15 2.01 6.69
C ASN A 104 -2.22 1.22 7.46
N ALA A 105 -3.51 1.34 7.11
CA ALA A 105 -4.58 0.56 7.75
C ALA A 105 -4.35 -0.96 7.61
N TRP A 106 -4.04 -1.44 6.40
CA TRP A 106 -3.70 -2.82 6.12
C TRP A 106 -2.51 -3.32 6.95
N LEU A 107 -1.40 -2.57 7.03
CA LEU A 107 -0.21 -2.98 7.77
C LEU A 107 -0.45 -3.07 9.27
N ARG A 108 -1.29 -2.18 9.79
CA ARG A 108 -1.69 -2.18 11.21
C ARG A 108 -2.61 -3.36 11.52
N SER A 109 -3.47 -3.75 10.59
CA SER A 109 -4.49 -4.79 10.78
C SER A 109 -3.92 -6.14 11.23
N PRO A 110 -4.73 -6.98 11.92
CA PRO A 110 -4.33 -8.33 12.32
C PRO A 110 -4.42 -9.36 11.16
N TYR A 111 -4.95 -8.97 9.99
CA TYR A 111 -5.16 -9.87 8.87
C TYR A 111 -3.87 -10.17 8.10
N PHE A 112 -3.79 -11.35 7.49
CA PHE A 112 -2.65 -11.79 6.68
C PHE A 112 -3.01 -12.03 5.21
N LYS A 113 -4.31 -12.16 4.91
CA LYS A 113 -4.86 -12.23 3.57
C LYS A 113 -5.60 -10.93 3.26
N VAL A 114 -5.46 -10.45 2.04
CA VAL A 114 -6.06 -9.18 1.64
C VAL A 114 -7.58 -9.32 1.58
N GLU A 115 -8.06 -10.48 1.14
CA GLU A 115 -9.48 -10.80 1.01
C GLU A 115 -10.21 -10.77 2.36
N ASP A 116 -9.57 -11.29 3.42
CA ASP A 116 -10.13 -11.26 4.78
C ASP A 116 -10.23 -9.82 5.32
N TRP A 117 -9.28 -8.95 4.93
CA TRP A 117 -9.27 -7.55 5.33
C TRP A 117 -10.27 -6.72 4.54
N ASP A 118 -10.39 -6.93 3.23
CA ASP A 118 -11.38 -6.25 2.39
C ASP A 118 -12.79 -6.48 2.95
N GLN A 119 -13.14 -7.74 3.27
CA GLN A 119 -14.42 -8.06 3.91
C GLN A 119 -14.60 -7.34 5.24
N ALA A 120 -13.57 -7.34 6.08
CA ALA A 120 -13.66 -6.71 7.40
C ALA A 120 -13.84 -5.18 7.32
N VAL A 121 -13.20 -4.52 6.35
CA VAL A 121 -13.36 -3.08 6.13
C VAL A 121 -14.76 -2.77 5.59
N GLU A 122 -15.24 -3.54 4.62
CA GLU A 122 -16.60 -3.41 4.07
C GLU A 122 -17.67 -3.50 5.18
N TYR A 123 -17.57 -4.49 6.08
CA TYR A 123 -18.47 -4.60 7.23
C TYR A 123 -18.36 -3.41 8.21
N MET A 124 -17.17 -2.81 8.39
CA MET A 124 -17.01 -1.65 9.27
C MET A 124 -17.67 -0.40 8.66
N GLU A 125 -17.51 -0.19 7.37
CA GLU A 125 -18.13 0.93 6.64
C GLU A 125 -19.67 0.82 6.69
N ASP A 126 -20.22 -0.37 6.44
CA ASP A 126 -21.67 -0.62 6.50
C ASP A 126 -22.25 -0.26 7.88
N LEU A 127 -21.59 -0.71 8.96
CA LEU A 127 -22.03 -0.44 10.34
C LEU A 127 -21.93 1.04 10.75
N GLU A 128 -21.05 1.83 10.14
CA GLU A 128 -20.93 3.27 10.41
C GLU A 128 -22.01 4.08 9.67
N THR A 129 -22.70 3.49 8.69
CA THR A 129 -23.74 4.15 7.89
C THR A 129 -25.18 3.90 8.36
N GLU A 130 -25.39 3.04 9.37
CA GLU A 130 -26.67 2.77 10.04
C GLU A 130 -26.92 3.68 11.27
#